data_AF-A0A2U1LXZ9-F1
#
_entry.id   AF-A0A2U1LXZ9-F1
#
_cell.length_a   1.000
_cell.length_b   1.000
_cell.length_c   1.000
_cell.angle_alpha   90.00
_cell.angle_beta   90.00
_cell.angle_gamma   90.00
#
_symmetry.space_group_name_H-M   'P 1'
#
loop_
_entity.id
_entity.type
_entity.pdbx_description
1 polymer ?
#
loop_
_entity_poly.entity_id
_entity_poly.type
_entity_poly.pdbx_seq_one_letter_code
_entity_poly.pdbx_strand_id
1 'polypeptide(L)'
;MGKVGEELDVDFIISTGDNFYDDGLTDEEDPLFFESFTEVYTSNSLQKQWGNVLAQLSPVLRQRDSKWLCLRSFIVNSGNAEFFFVDTTPFQDKYLTDKHEYDWRGVLPREEYLSNLLKEVDMALEESSAQWKIVIGHHTIFSAGHHGNTQELVDQLFPILENNKCTTLLMVVYTLVMVTSVAAELPRFDHQPTKADGSLDILVVGDWGRRGLYNQSNVAFQMGKVGEKLDADFIISTGDNFYEDGLLDEEDDLFVESFTQVYTATSLQKQWYSVLGNHDYRGNALAQLSPVLTQKDNKWLCLRSFVVNSGIVEFFFFDTTPFQDKYFTEEDHKYDWRGVLPRDEYLSNALKELDTALEESSAKWKIVIGHHTIFSAGHHGNTQELVDQLLPILEAKEVDLYINGHDHCLQHISSQSQLQFLTSGGGSKAWTGEITPWDPNEMKFYYDGQGFMTLRVTENEISVAFYDVFGEIIHKWSTSKNTHMDT
;
A
#
# COMPACT_ATOMS: atom_id res chain seq x y z
N MET A 1 32.71 -17.94 -16.63
CA MET A 1 31.31 -17.51 -16.46
C MET A 1 30.60 -17.41 -17.81
N GLY A 2 31.01 -16.52 -18.73
CA GLY A 2 30.30 -16.31 -20.02
C GLY A 2 29.94 -17.58 -20.81
N LYS A 3 30.90 -18.48 -21.06
CA LYS A 3 30.65 -19.76 -21.77
C LYS A 3 29.59 -20.63 -21.08
N VAL A 4 29.74 -20.82 -19.77
CA VAL A 4 28.79 -21.62 -18.97
C VAL A 4 27.43 -20.92 -18.87
N GLY A 5 27.42 -19.58 -18.82
CA GLY A 5 26.20 -18.78 -18.82
C GLY A 5 25.36 -18.99 -20.08
N GLU A 6 26.03 -19.14 -21.23
CA GLU A 6 25.37 -19.42 -22.52
C GLU A 6 24.84 -20.85 -22.57
N GLU A 7 25.60 -21.83 -22.07
CA GLU A 7 25.18 -23.23 -22.02
C GLU A 7 23.98 -23.47 -21.09
N LEU A 8 23.89 -22.72 -19.99
CA LEU A 8 22.84 -22.85 -18.98
C LEU A 8 21.64 -21.90 -19.20
N ASP A 9 21.76 -20.94 -20.11
CA ASP A 9 20.82 -19.82 -20.25
C ASP A 9 20.53 -19.12 -18.91
N VAL A 10 21.59 -18.76 -18.17
CA VAL A 10 21.50 -18.28 -16.78
C VAL A 10 20.52 -17.12 -16.60
N ASP A 11 19.63 -17.20 -15.62
CA ASP A 11 18.65 -16.13 -15.33
C ASP A 11 19.31 -14.91 -14.64
N PHE A 12 20.20 -15.17 -13.69
CA PHE A 12 20.99 -14.15 -13.01
C PHE A 12 22.27 -14.72 -12.37
N ILE A 13 23.14 -13.83 -11.90
CA ILE A 13 24.42 -14.15 -11.25
C ILE A 13 24.37 -13.67 -9.81
N ILE A 14 24.76 -14.54 -8.90
CA ILE A 14 24.89 -14.23 -7.48
C ILE A 14 26.37 -13.99 -7.18
N SER A 15 26.73 -12.76 -6.79
CA SER A 15 28.05 -12.47 -6.20
C SER A 15 27.93 -12.48 -4.69
N THR A 16 28.81 -13.21 -4.01
CA THR A 16 28.75 -13.41 -2.56
C THR A 16 29.62 -12.40 -1.79
N GLY A 17 30.00 -11.26 -2.36
CA GLY A 17 30.75 -10.19 -1.68
C GLY A 17 32.21 -10.04 -2.14
N ASP A 18 32.95 -9.12 -1.51
CA ASP A 18 34.28 -8.65 -1.92
C ASP A 18 34.35 -8.25 -3.40
N ASN A 19 33.34 -7.50 -3.85
CA ASN A 19 33.15 -7.18 -5.26
C ASN A 19 34.23 -6.25 -5.84
N PHE A 20 34.89 -5.46 -4.98
CA PHE A 20 35.97 -4.55 -5.34
C PHE A 20 37.07 -4.66 -4.27
N TYR A 21 38.26 -5.09 -4.67
CA TYR A 21 39.38 -5.34 -3.75
C TYR A 21 40.07 -4.05 -3.29
N ASP A 22 40.88 -4.18 -2.23
CA ASP A 22 41.62 -3.12 -1.53
C ASP A 22 40.75 -2.23 -0.62
N ASP A 23 40.07 -1.21 -1.16
CA ASP A 23 39.34 -0.21 -0.37
C ASP A 23 37.87 -0.03 -0.79
N GLY A 24 37.34 -0.92 -1.64
CA GLY A 24 36.00 -0.77 -2.22
C GLY A 24 35.92 0.37 -3.24
N LEU A 25 34.70 0.88 -3.49
CA LEU A 25 34.51 2.09 -4.30
C LEU A 25 34.56 3.32 -3.40
N THR A 26 35.33 4.33 -3.79
CA THR A 26 35.49 5.57 -3.02
C THR A 26 34.29 6.50 -3.13
N ASP A 27 33.62 6.51 -4.29
CA ASP A 27 32.35 7.18 -4.54
C ASP A 27 31.61 6.56 -5.75
N GLU A 28 30.50 7.16 -6.14
CA GLU A 28 29.63 6.68 -7.22
C GLU A 28 30.22 6.90 -8.62
N GLU A 29 31.25 7.74 -8.75
CA GLU A 29 31.98 8.06 -9.99
C GLU A 29 33.31 7.30 -10.10
N ASP A 30 33.66 6.50 -9.10
CA ASP A 30 34.92 5.76 -9.05
C ASP A 30 35.14 4.94 -10.35
N PRO A 31 36.27 5.13 -11.06
CA PRO A 31 36.55 4.41 -12.29
C PRO A 31 36.70 2.90 -12.08
N LEU A 32 37.03 2.45 -10.85
CA LEU A 32 37.20 1.04 -10.52
C LEU A 32 35.93 0.22 -10.80
N PHE A 33 34.74 0.85 -10.70
CA PHE A 33 33.48 0.21 -11.08
C PHE A 33 33.49 -0.24 -12.55
N PHE A 34 33.93 0.64 -13.45
CA PHE A 34 33.97 0.34 -14.88
C PHE A 34 35.07 -0.70 -15.19
N GLU A 35 36.26 -0.50 -14.62
CA GLU A 35 37.43 -1.34 -14.85
C GLU A 35 37.27 -2.77 -14.31
N SER A 36 36.58 -2.94 -13.18
CA SER A 36 36.46 -4.24 -12.49
C SER A 36 35.13 -4.95 -12.71
N PHE A 37 34.08 -4.23 -13.15
CA PHE A 37 32.77 -4.82 -13.40
C PHE A 37 32.32 -4.67 -14.86
N THR A 38 32.11 -3.44 -15.35
CA THR A 38 31.51 -3.21 -16.68
C THR A 38 32.37 -3.75 -17.83
N GLU A 39 33.69 -3.54 -17.81
CA GLU A 39 34.58 -4.05 -18.87
C GLU A 39 34.93 -5.54 -18.73
N VAL A 40 34.75 -6.11 -17.53
CA VAL A 40 35.12 -7.50 -17.24
C VAL A 40 34.02 -8.47 -17.64
N TYR A 41 32.77 -8.18 -17.25
CA TYR A 41 31.64 -9.07 -17.46
C TYR A 41 30.88 -8.72 -18.74
N THR A 42 31.52 -8.80 -19.90
CA THR A 42 30.98 -8.34 -21.20
C THR A 42 30.30 -9.42 -22.05
N SER A 43 30.37 -10.69 -21.64
CA SER A 43 29.74 -11.80 -22.38
C SER A 43 28.21 -11.63 -22.46
N ASN A 44 27.62 -11.85 -23.64
CA ASN A 44 26.17 -11.71 -23.89
C ASN A 44 25.30 -12.46 -22.87
N SER A 45 25.70 -13.68 -22.52
CA SER A 45 25.04 -14.52 -21.52
C SER A 45 25.03 -13.95 -20.09
N LEU A 46 25.89 -12.96 -19.80
CA LEU A 46 25.95 -12.25 -18.53
C LEU A 46 25.29 -10.87 -18.62
N GLN A 47 24.74 -10.50 -19.80
CA GLN A 47 24.11 -9.20 -20.02
C GLN A 47 22.61 -9.19 -19.71
N LYS A 48 22.04 -10.29 -19.18
CA LYS A 48 20.62 -10.32 -18.82
C LYS A 48 20.35 -9.25 -17.77
N GLN A 49 19.38 -8.39 -18.09
CA GLN A 49 18.95 -7.29 -17.23
C GLN A 49 17.88 -7.80 -16.28
N TRP A 50 17.91 -7.31 -15.05
CA TRP A 50 16.86 -7.58 -14.08
C TRP A 50 15.59 -6.84 -14.48
N GLY A 51 14.45 -7.53 -14.55
CA GLY A 51 13.14 -6.90 -14.56
C GLY A 51 12.84 -6.20 -13.22
N ASN A 52 11.74 -5.45 -13.18
CA ASN A 52 11.38 -4.53 -12.10
C ASN A 52 11.26 -5.21 -10.73
N VAL A 53 12.27 -5.03 -9.89
CA VAL A 53 12.25 -5.34 -8.45
C VAL A 53 12.72 -4.09 -7.70
N LEU A 54 11.90 -3.04 -7.80
CA LEU A 54 11.38 -2.30 -6.66
C LEU A 54 12.24 -1.49 -5.70
N ALA A 55 13.53 -1.76 -5.56
CA ALA A 55 14.38 -0.96 -4.70
C ALA A 55 15.79 -1.09 -5.24
N GLN A 56 16.31 -0.05 -5.87
CA GLN A 56 17.67 -0.10 -6.40
C GLN A 56 18.45 1.15 -5.95
N LEU A 57 18.62 1.20 -4.63
CA LEU A 57 19.08 2.28 -3.74
C LEU A 57 20.60 2.63 -3.76
N SER A 58 21.08 2.99 -4.96
CA SER A 58 22.07 4.05 -5.25
C SER A 58 21.85 4.31 -6.74
N PRO A 59 21.31 5.48 -7.13
CA PRO A 59 20.88 5.73 -8.51
C PRO A 59 22.04 5.74 -9.51
N VAL A 60 23.25 6.09 -9.07
CA VAL A 60 24.33 6.51 -9.98
C VAL A 60 25.08 5.31 -10.56
N LEU A 61 25.50 4.34 -9.75
CA LEU A 61 26.22 3.16 -10.26
C LEU A 61 25.36 2.27 -11.18
N ARG A 62 24.03 2.27 -10.97
CA ARG A 62 23.08 1.54 -11.81
C ARG A 62 22.69 2.25 -13.10
N GLN A 63 22.72 3.58 -13.12
CA GLN A 63 22.67 4.35 -14.37
C GLN A 63 23.93 4.09 -15.22
N ARG A 64 25.07 3.81 -14.58
CA ARG A 64 26.31 3.43 -15.27
C ARG A 64 26.26 2.00 -15.82
N ASP A 65 25.69 1.04 -15.09
CA ASP A 65 25.43 -0.31 -15.60
C ASP A 65 24.17 -0.96 -14.98
N SER A 66 23.14 -1.17 -15.81
CA SER A 66 21.83 -1.69 -15.37
C SER A 66 21.85 -3.15 -14.90
N LYS A 67 22.98 -3.85 -15.04
CA LYS A 67 23.16 -5.23 -14.55
C LYS A 67 23.50 -5.28 -13.06
N TRP A 68 23.89 -4.16 -12.47
CA TRP A 68 24.40 -4.10 -11.09
C TRP A 68 23.26 -4.00 -10.07
N LEU A 69 23.14 -4.97 -9.15
CA LEU A 69 22.25 -4.91 -7.99
C LEU A 69 23.02 -5.27 -6.74
N CYS A 70 23.26 -4.27 -5.88
CA CYS A 70 23.90 -4.45 -4.59
C CYS A 70 23.12 -3.65 -3.54
N LEU A 71 22.49 -4.37 -2.60
CA LEU A 71 21.80 -3.84 -1.42
C LEU A 71 22.34 -4.59 -0.20
N ARG A 72 22.13 -4.04 1.01
CA ARG A 72 22.58 -4.69 2.26
C ARG A 72 21.89 -6.04 2.47
N SER A 73 20.55 -6.05 2.45
CA SER A 73 19.74 -7.27 2.53
C SER A 73 18.50 -7.12 1.64
N PHE A 74 18.10 -8.18 0.93
CA PHE A 74 16.94 -8.17 0.02
C PHE A 74 16.51 -9.59 -0.36
N ILE A 75 15.31 -9.73 -0.93
CA ILE A 75 14.75 -11.02 -1.37
C ILE A 75 14.53 -11.02 -2.87
N VAL A 76 14.90 -12.11 -3.55
CA VAL A 76 14.60 -12.35 -4.95
C VAL A 76 13.67 -13.56 -5.05
N ASN A 77 12.47 -13.37 -5.61
CA ASN A 77 11.53 -14.45 -5.88
C ASN A 77 11.64 -14.88 -7.35
N SER A 78 11.90 -16.17 -7.57
CA SER A 78 12.01 -16.80 -8.90
C SER A 78 10.89 -17.81 -9.17
N GLY A 79 9.79 -17.74 -8.42
CA GLY A 79 8.67 -18.66 -8.44
C GLY A 79 8.91 -19.89 -7.56
N ASN A 80 9.77 -20.80 -8.00
CA ASN A 80 10.03 -22.05 -7.26
C ASN A 80 11.10 -21.90 -6.16
N ALA A 81 11.93 -20.86 -6.24
CA ALA A 81 12.93 -20.53 -5.24
C ALA A 81 12.85 -19.06 -4.82
N GLU A 82 13.03 -18.80 -3.53
CA GLU A 82 13.25 -17.48 -2.98
C GLU A 82 14.66 -17.40 -2.40
N PHE A 83 15.37 -16.34 -2.77
CA PHE A 83 16.74 -16.09 -2.39
C PHE A 83 16.79 -14.92 -1.40
N PHE A 84 17.29 -15.16 -0.20
CA PHE A 84 17.36 -14.20 0.89
C PHE A 84 18.80 -13.72 1.04
N PHE A 85 19.12 -12.54 0.53
CA PHE A 85 20.43 -11.91 0.66
C PHE A 85 20.50 -11.20 2.02
N VAL A 86 21.50 -11.53 2.83
CA VAL A 86 21.65 -11.03 4.20
C VAL A 86 23.00 -10.34 4.37
N ASP A 87 23.01 -9.10 4.86
CA ASP A 87 24.24 -8.40 5.25
C ASP A 87 24.87 -9.10 6.47
N THR A 88 25.83 -9.96 6.17
CA THR A 88 26.55 -10.73 7.19
C THR A 88 27.73 -9.98 7.80
N THR A 89 28.10 -8.81 7.24
CA THR A 89 29.28 -8.04 7.68
C THR A 89 29.17 -7.54 9.11
N PRO A 90 28.02 -7.02 9.57
CA PRO A 90 27.88 -6.52 10.94
C PRO A 90 27.98 -7.59 12.02
N PHE A 91 27.87 -8.89 11.69
CA PHE A 91 28.08 -10.01 12.63
C PHE A 91 29.56 -10.28 12.92
N GLN A 92 30.47 -9.58 12.25
CA GLN A 92 31.91 -9.72 12.45
C GLN A 92 32.43 -8.63 13.40
N ASP A 93 32.39 -8.93 14.69
CA ASP A 93 32.75 -8.00 15.78
C ASP A 93 34.14 -7.36 15.61
N LYS A 94 35.11 -8.13 15.09
CA LYS A 94 36.48 -7.67 14.86
C LYS A 94 36.55 -6.46 13.92
N TYR A 95 35.63 -6.31 12.96
CA TYR A 95 35.65 -5.17 12.03
C TYR A 95 35.24 -3.84 12.70
N LEU A 96 34.52 -3.90 13.82
CA LEU A 96 34.13 -2.71 14.59
C LEU A 96 35.24 -2.24 15.54
N THR A 97 36.21 -3.12 15.80
CA THR A 97 37.34 -2.85 16.71
C THR A 97 38.68 -2.79 15.98
N ASP A 98 38.68 -3.04 14.67
CA ASP A 98 39.84 -2.92 13.79
C ASP A 98 40.28 -1.45 13.67
N LYS A 99 41.57 -1.26 13.35
CA LYS A 99 42.16 0.05 13.05
C LYS A 99 41.93 0.48 11.60
N HIS A 100 41.44 -0.41 10.74
CA HIS A 100 41.02 -0.08 9.38
C HIS A 100 39.72 0.76 9.39
N GLU A 101 39.65 1.76 8.50
CA GLU A 101 38.46 2.61 8.37
C GLU A 101 37.40 1.90 7.53
N TYR A 102 36.31 1.48 8.18
CA TYR A 102 35.13 0.90 7.53
C TYR A 102 33.97 1.90 7.54
N ASP A 103 33.17 1.91 6.47
CA ASP A 103 31.96 2.74 6.41
C ASP A 103 30.76 2.04 7.08
N TRP A 104 30.52 2.42 8.33
CA TRP A 104 29.41 1.90 9.14
C TRP A 104 28.13 2.76 9.07
N ARG A 105 28.05 3.72 8.15
CA ARG A 105 26.83 4.53 7.98
C ARG A 105 25.64 3.63 7.66
N GLY A 106 24.55 3.81 8.41
CA GLY A 106 23.33 3.00 8.31
C GLY A 106 23.39 1.64 9.01
N VAL A 107 24.52 1.27 9.63
CA VAL A 107 24.66 0.03 10.44
C VAL A 107 24.65 0.35 11.94
N LEU A 108 25.04 1.57 12.32
CA LEU A 108 25.02 2.00 13.73
C LEU A 108 23.67 2.66 14.08
N PRO A 109 23.04 2.29 15.21
CA PRO A 109 23.52 1.37 16.26
C PRO A 109 23.51 -0.12 15.86
N ARG A 110 24.65 -0.81 16.05
CA ARG A 110 24.88 -2.19 15.56
C ARG A 110 23.89 -3.21 16.15
N GLU A 111 23.66 -3.15 17.47
CA GLU A 111 22.78 -4.11 18.15
C GLU A 111 21.33 -3.99 17.65
N GLU A 112 20.86 -2.75 17.44
CA GLU A 112 19.54 -2.47 16.87
C GLU A 112 19.45 -2.95 15.42
N TYR A 113 20.49 -2.68 14.61
CA TYR A 113 20.56 -3.16 13.23
C TYR A 113 20.50 -4.68 13.14
N LEU A 114 21.30 -5.40 13.95
CA LEU A 114 21.31 -6.86 13.97
C LEU A 114 19.96 -7.41 14.46
N SER A 115 19.36 -6.81 15.49
CA SER A 115 18.05 -7.22 16.00
C SER A 115 16.96 -7.10 14.94
N ASN A 116 16.93 -5.98 14.20
CA ASN A 116 15.96 -5.75 13.14
C ASN A 116 16.20 -6.72 11.97
N LEU A 117 17.45 -6.85 11.52
CA LEU A 117 17.82 -7.75 10.43
C LEU A 117 17.43 -9.21 10.72
N LEU A 118 17.70 -9.71 11.93
CA LEU A 118 17.35 -11.08 12.33
C LEU A 118 15.83 -11.29 12.33
N LYS A 119 15.07 -10.30 12.84
CA LYS A 119 13.60 -10.35 12.84
C LYS A 119 13.03 -10.36 11.42
N GLU A 120 13.54 -9.50 10.55
CA GLU A 120 13.13 -9.43 9.14
C GLU A 120 13.41 -10.74 8.41
N VAL A 121 14.60 -11.32 8.62
CA VAL A 121 14.96 -12.61 8.01
C VAL A 121 14.08 -13.75 8.51
N ASP A 122 13.79 -13.81 9.81
CA ASP A 122 12.92 -14.85 10.40
C ASP A 122 11.49 -14.76 9.84
N MET A 123 10.90 -13.57 9.88
CA MET A 123 9.56 -13.33 9.33
C MET A 123 9.49 -13.67 7.84
N ALA A 124 10.46 -13.21 7.05
CA ALA A 124 10.47 -13.47 5.62
C ALA A 124 10.63 -14.96 5.30
N LEU A 125 11.40 -15.71 6.10
CA LEU A 125 11.50 -17.15 5.97
C LEU A 125 10.20 -17.85 6.38
N GLU A 126 9.48 -17.39 7.40
CA GLU A 126 8.19 -17.97 7.80
C GLU A 126 7.09 -17.73 6.75
N GLU A 127 7.01 -16.52 6.19
CA GLU A 127 6.00 -16.11 5.21
C GLU A 127 6.22 -16.75 3.82
N SER A 128 7.46 -17.12 3.53
CA SER A 128 7.84 -17.70 2.25
C SER A 128 7.13 -19.04 1.98
N SER A 129 6.37 -19.08 0.88
CA SER A 129 5.74 -20.31 0.37
C SER A 129 6.57 -21.01 -0.72
N ALA A 130 7.76 -20.50 -1.02
CA ALA A 130 8.62 -21.03 -2.07
C ALA A 130 9.14 -22.42 -1.71
N GLN A 131 9.23 -23.29 -2.73
CA GLN A 131 9.70 -24.65 -2.56
C GLN A 131 11.16 -24.69 -2.08
N TRP A 132 11.99 -23.75 -2.55
CA TRP A 132 13.38 -23.61 -2.16
C TRP A 132 13.62 -22.25 -1.52
N LYS A 133 14.09 -22.25 -0.27
CA LYS A 133 14.52 -21.03 0.42
C LYS A 133 16.04 -21.05 0.49
N ILE A 134 16.69 -20.09 -0.17
CA ILE A 134 18.14 -20.05 -0.34
C ILE A 134 18.67 -18.78 0.32
N VAL A 135 19.33 -18.93 1.46
CA VAL A 135 19.93 -17.79 2.18
C VAL A 135 21.36 -17.58 1.72
N ILE A 136 21.69 -16.33 1.37
CA ILE A 136 22.96 -15.93 0.77
C ILE A 136 23.60 -14.86 1.65
N GLY A 137 24.84 -15.11 2.03
CA GLY A 137 25.68 -14.16 2.75
C GLY A 137 27.15 -14.33 2.35
N HIS A 138 27.95 -13.33 2.66
CA HIS A 138 29.39 -13.35 2.42
C HIS A 138 30.15 -14.14 3.49
N HIS A 139 29.90 -13.84 4.76
CA HIS A 139 30.62 -14.44 5.88
C HIS A 139 30.11 -15.85 6.21
N THR A 140 31.04 -16.68 6.66
CA THR A 140 30.82 -18.11 6.85
C THR A 140 30.11 -18.41 8.17
N ILE A 141 28.96 -19.07 8.10
CA ILE A 141 28.35 -19.72 9.27
C ILE A 141 29.19 -20.95 9.64
N PHE A 142 29.43 -21.84 8.67
CA PHE A 142 30.31 -23.00 8.82
C PHE A 142 31.32 -23.06 7.67
N SER A 143 32.61 -23.11 7.97
CA SER A 143 33.65 -23.29 6.96
C SER A 143 34.89 -23.98 7.52
N ALA A 144 35.43 -24.92 6.74
CA ALA A 144 36.75 -25.52 6.98
C ALA A 144 37.89 -24.71 6.36
N GLY A 145 37.58 -23.56 5.75
CA GLY A 145 38.55 -22.65 5.15
C GLY A 145 39.31 -21.81 6.18
N HIS A 146 40.27 -21.01 5.71
CA HIS A 146 41.13 -20.18 6.55
C HIS A 146 40.37 -19.24 7.50
N HIS A 147 39.23 -18.70 7.06
CA HIS A 147 38.41 -17.77 7.84
C HIS A 147 37.54 -18.43 8.92
N GLY A 148 37.42 -19.77 8.93
CA GLY A 148 36.67 -20.52 9.95
C GLY A 148 35.18 -20.16 10.01
N ASN A 149 34.57 -20.31 11.19
CA ASN A 149 33.18 -19.95 11.45
C ASN A 149 33.11 -18.55 12.05
N THR A 150 32.09 -17.78 11.67
CA THR A 150 31.72 -16.54 12.34
C THR A 150 30.77 -16.87 13.50
N GLN A 151 31.26 -16.79 14.73
CA GLN A 151 30.53 -17.30 15.90
C GLN A 151 29.17 -16.59 16.10
N GLU A 152 29.09 -15.28 15.89
CA GLU A 152 27.81 -14.58 16.02
C GLU A 152 26.76 -15.03 14.99
N LEU A 153 27.18 -15.39 13.76
CA LEU A 153 26.26 -15.97 12.77
C LEU A 153 25.77 -17.36 13.21
N VAL A 154 26.64 -18.16 13.85
CA VAL A 154 26.27 -19.46 14.42
C VAL A 154 25.30 -19.30 15.60
N ASP A 155 25.48 -18.27 16.40
CA ASP A 155 24.67 -18.08 17.62
C ASP A 155 23.32 -17.40 17.34
N GLN A 156 23.26 -16.51 16.34
CA GLN A 156 22.10 -15.64 16.11
C GLN A 156 21.32 -15.99 14.85
N LEU A 157 21.99 -16.14 13.70
CA LEU A 157 21.30 -16.39 12.43
C LEU A 157 21.01 -17.89 12.22
N PHE A 158 21.96 -18.78 12.54
CA PHE A 158 21.79 -20.20 12.30
C PHE A 158 20.55 -20.83 12.99
N PRO A 159 20.18 -20.47 14.24
CA PRO A 159 18.96 -20.98 14.87
C PRO A 159 17.68 -20.63 14.10
N ILE A 160 17.61 -19.43 13.50
CA ILE A 160 16.49 -19.00 12.65
C ILE A 160 16.38 -19.90 11.41
N LEU A 161 17.54 -20.18 10.78
CA LEU A 161 17.62 -21.05 9.60
C LEU A 161 17.31 -22.53 9.92
N GLU A 162 17.54 -22.97 11.16
CA GLU A 162 17.25 -24.32 11.62
C GLU A 162 15.78 -24.50 12.03
N ASN A 163 15.21 -23.53 12.77
CA ASN A 163 13.82 -23.58 13.23
C ASN A 163 12.82 -23.57 12.06
N ASN A 164 13.11 -22.82 11.00
CA ASN A 164 12.32 -22.81 9.77
C ASN A 164 12.31 -24.15 8.99
N LYS A 165 13.04 -25.18 9.45
CA LYS A 165 12.95 -26.55 8.91
C LYS A 165 11.95 -27.45 9.62
N CYS A 166 11.46 -27.06 10.81
CA CYS A 166 10.79 -27.99 11.73
C CYS A 166 9.27 -27.74 11.90
N THR A 167 8.71 -26.69 11.31
CA THR A 167 7.31 -26.26 11.51
C THR A 167 6.26 -27.03 10.71
N THR A 168 6.62 -28.13 10.02
CA THR A 168 5.64 -28.92 9.23
C THR A 168 5.00 -30.10 9.98
N LEU A 169 5.26 -30.33 11.27
CA LEU A 169 4.75 -31.56 11.90
C LEU A 169 4.52 -31.52 13.42
N LEU A 170 3.60 -30.70 13.96
CA LEU A 170 3.03 -30.94 15.31
C LEU A 170 1.83 -30.04 15.68
N MET A 171 0.73 -30.11 14.94
CA MET A 171 -0.59 -29.71 15.48
C MET A 171 -1.72 -30.58 14.89
N VAL A 172 -1.67 -31.87 15.18
CA VAL A 172 -2.84 -32.73 15.08
C VAL A 172 -3.04 -33.36 16.44
N VAL A 173 -4.29 -33.27 16.93
CA VAL A 173 -4.81 -33.78 18.21
C VAL A 173 -4.64 -32.84 19.41
N TYR A 174 -5.57 -31.88 19.58
CA TYR A 174 -6.42 -31.75 20.79
C TYR A 174 -7.41 -30.56 20.76
N THR A 175 -8.24 -30.41 19.73
CA THR A 175 -9.50 -29.64 19.89
C THR A 175 -10.57 -30.16 18.95
N LEU A 176 -11.39 -31.08 19.45
CA LEU A 176 -12.69 -31.34 18.85
C LEU A 176 -13.74 -30.54 19.64
N VAL A 177 -14.56 -29.78 18.91
CA VAL A 177 -15.69 -28.94 19.34
C VAL A 177 -15.35 -27.49 19.73
N MET A 178 -14.97 -26.71 18.72
CA MET A 178 -15.73 -25.55 18.24
C MET A 178 -15.27 -25.34 16.80
N VAL A 179 -16.08 -25.73 15.81
CA VAL A 179 -15.90 -25.19 14.46
C VAL A 179 -16.46 -23.77 14.55
N THR A 180 -15.66 -22.83 15.07
CA THR A 180 -15.84 -21.44 14.69
C THR A 180 -15.48 -21.40 13.22
N SER A 181 -16.44 -20.99 12.39
CA SER A 181 -16.10 -20.53 11.06
C SER A 181 -15.13 -19.37 11.29
N VAL A 182 -13.84 -19.58 11.02
CA VAL A 182 -12.91 -18.47 10.86
C VAL A 182 -13.36 -17.82 9.56
N ALA A 183 -14.31 -16.88 9.67
CA ALA A 183 -14.45 -15.87 8.63
C ALA A 183 -13.08 -15.20 8.54
N ALA A 184 -12.57 -15.01 7.33
CA ALA A 184 -11.35 -14.22 7.18
C ALA A 184 -11.66 -12.83 7.76
N GLU A 185 -10.95 -12.42 8.81
CA GLU A 185 -11.13 -11.07 9.36
C GLU A 185 -10.54 -10.05 8.39
N LEU A 186 -11.18 -8.88 8.28
CA LEU A 186 -10.66 -7.78 7.47
C LEU A 186 -9.23 -7.45 7.92
N PRO A 187 -8.26 -7.29 7.00
CA PRO A 187 -6.93 -6.80 7.34
C PRO A 187 -7.02 -5.48 8.12
N ARG A 188 -6.27 -5.37 9.21
CA ARG A 188 -6.26 -4.19 10.08
C ARG A 188 -4.88 -3.55 10.08
N PHE A 189 -4.84 -2.23 9.93
CA PHE A 189 -3.62 -1.42 9.95
C PHE A 189 -3.73 -0.37 11.04
N ASP A 190 -2.72 -0.24 11.88
CA ASP A 190 -2.65 0.85 12.84
C ASP A 190 -1.96 2.07 12.20
N HIS A 191 -2.60 3.24 12.29
CA HIS A 191 -2.02 4.52 11.94
C HIS A 191 -2.23 5.51 13.07
N GLN A 192 -1.20 5.72 13.88
CA GLN A 192 -1.29 6.60 15.04
C GLN A 192 -1.28 8.09 14.61
N PRO A 193 -2.08 8.96 15.25
CA PRO A 193 -2.02 10.40 15.02
C PRO A 193 -0.60 10.95 15.19
N THR A 194 -0.15 11.78 14.27
CA THR A 194 1.18 12.42 14.37
C THR A 194 1.19 13.63 15.30
N LYS A 195 0.01 14.19 15.60
CA LYS A 195 -0.16 15.42 16.36
C LYS A 195 -0.23 15.16 17.86
N ALA A 196 0.40 16.04 18.64
CA ALA A 196 0.49 15.91 20.10
C ALA A 196 -0.85 15.99 20.83
N ASP A 197 -1.87 16.61 20.23
CA ASP A 197 -3.22 16.68 20.76
C ASP A 197 -4.09 15.47 20.39
N GLY A 198 -3.53 14.48 19.68
CA GLY A 198 -4.22 13.28 19.21
C GLY A 198 -5.19 13.53 18.05
N SER A 199 -5.21 14.74 17.47
CA SER A 199 -6.01 15.03 16.29
C SER A 199 -5.41 14.43 15.02
N LEU A 200 -6.28 14.06 14.08
CA LEU A 200 -5.91 13.63 12.73
C LEU A 200 -6.38 14.66 11.70
N ASP A 201 -5.54 14.94 10.70
CA ASP A 201 -5.93 15.67 9.50
C ASP A 201 -5.63 14.83 8.26
N ILE A 202 -6.65 14.62 7.44
CA ILE A 202 -6.64 13.65 6.35
C ILE A 202 -7.09 14.36 5.07
N LEU A 203 -6.43 14.03 3.96
CA LEU A 203 -6.89 14.44 2.62
C LEU A 203 -7.68 13.28 1.98
N VAL A 204 -8.77 13.58 1.27
CA VAL A 204 -9.60 12.58 0.61
C VAL A 204 -9.87 12.96 -0.85
N VAL A 205 -9.57 12.06 -1.78
CA VAL A 205 -9.73 12.27 -3.23
C VAL A 205 -10.18 10.98 -3.91
N GLY A 206 -11.04 11.09 -4.92
CA GLY A 206 -11.50 9.97 -5.75
C GLY A 206 -11.38 10.30 -7.23
N ASP A 207 -11.48 9.28 -8.08
CA ASP A 207 -11.73 9.44 -9.51
C ASP A 207 -10.64 10.27 -10.23
N TRP A 208 -9.37 9.96 -9.94
CA TRP A 208 -8.26 10.89 -10.20
C TRP A 208 -7.28 10.48 -11.30
N GLY A 209 -6.95 9.21 -11.50
CA GLY A 209 -5.74 8.84 -12.25
C GLY A 209 -5.82 8.96 -13.76
N ARG A 210 -5.27 10.06 -14.29
CA ARG A 210 -5.30 10.41 -15.72
C ARG A 210 -3.99 11.03 -16.21
N ARG A 211 -2.83 10.53 -15.77
CA ARG A 211 -1.49 11.00 -16.20
C ARG A 211 -1.27 12.51 -16.03
N GLY A 212 -1.84 13.10 -14.98
CA GLY A 212 -1.83 14.54 -14.72
C GLY A 212 -2.85 15.36 -15.55
N LEU A 213 -3.56 14.74 -16.50
CA LEU A 213 -4.55 15.39 -17.36
C LEU A 213 -5.86 15.68 -16.62
N TYR A 214 -6.76 16.43 -17.27
CA TYR A 214 -8.08 16.79 -16.73
C TYR A 214 -8.00 17.44 -15.34
N ASN A 215 -7.04 18.34 -15.15
CA ASN A 215 -6.77 19.03 -13.89
C ASN A 215 -6.33 18.15 -12.71
N GLN A 216 -6.02 16.88 -12.94
CA GLN A 216 -5.46 16.01 -11.90
C GLN A 216 -4.20 16.65 -11.26
N SER A 217 -3.25 17.17 -12.07
CA SER A 217 -2.06 17.86 -11.53
C SER A 217 -2.39 19.14 -10.77
N ASN A 218 -3.48 19.85 -11.13
CA ASN A 218 -3.90 21.05 -10.41
C ASN A 218 -4.52 20.68 -9.05
N VAL A 219 -5.36 19.64 -9.01
CA VAL A 219 -5.89 19.08 -7.76
C VAL A 219 -4.74 18.60 -6.87
N ALA A 220 -3.78 17.85 -7.42
CA ALA A 220 -2.59 17.38 -6.69
C ALA A 220 -1.76 18.55 -6.12
N PHE A 221 -1.58 19.63 -6.88
CA PHE A 221 -0.89 20.83 -6.42
C PHE A 221 -1.60 21.48 -5.22
N GLN A 222 -2.93 21.61 -5.27
CA GLN A 222 -3.70 22.19 -4.16
C GLN A 222 -3.74 21.26 -2.95
N MET A 223 -3.89 19.94 -3.16
CA MET A 223 -3.74 18.94 -2.11
C MET A 223 -2.38 19.08 -1.42
N GLY A 224 -1.29 19.29 -2.17
CA GLY A 224 0.04 19.52 -1.61
C GLY A 224 0.09 20.74 -0.68
N LYS A 225 -0.45 21.88 -1.12
CA LYS A 225 -0.50 23.11 -0.31
C LYS A 225 -1.37 22.96 0.94
N VAL A 226 -2.53 22.31 0.80
CA VAL A 226 -3.46 22.09 1.92
C VAL A 226 -2.87 21.06 2.90
N GLY A 227 -2.29 19.99 2.40
CA GLY A 227 -1.61 18.96 3.20
C GLY A 227 -0.43 19.51 3.98
N GLU A 228 0.35 20.43 3.40
CA GLU A 228 1.44 21.13 4.12
C GLU A 228 0.88 22.00 5.25
N LYS A 229 -0.19 22.76 4.98
CA LYS A 229 -0.82 23.65 5.96
C LYS A 229 -1.43 22.88 7.14
N LEU A 230 -2.02 21.71 6.88
CA LEU A 230 -2.68 20.88 7.88
C LEU A 230 -1.72 19.91 8.58
N ASP A 231 -0.51 19.71 8.03
CA ASP A 231 0.37 18.59 8.37
C ASP A 231 -0.41 17.26 8.31
N ALA A 232 -0.86 16.91 7.11
CA ALA A 232 -1.70 15.74 6.91
C ALA A 232 -1.02 14.45 7.41
N ASP A 233 -1.79 13.60 8.10
CA ASP A 233 -1.34 12.32 8.62
C ASP A 233 -1.25 11.28 7.50
N PHE A 234 -2.30 11.21 6.67
CA PHE A 234 -2.38 10.32 5.51
C PHE A 234 -3.42 10.79 4.48
N ILE A 235 -3.51 10.06 3.36
CA ILE A 235 -4.43 10.33 2.26
C ILE A 235 -5.36 9.13 2.07
N ILE A 236 -6.63 9.39 1.79
CA ILE A 236 -7.64 8.40 1.44
C ILE A 236 -7.96 8.54 -0.05
N SER A 237 -7.90 7.43 -0.79
CA SER A 237 -8.45 7.30 -2.14
C SER A 237 -9.78 6.56 -2.11
N THR A 238 -10.83 7.15 -2.67
CA THR A 238 -12.17 6.52 -2.79
C THR A 238 -12.33 5.69 -4.07
N GLY A 239 -11.22 5.27 -4.70
CA GLY A 239 -11.22 4.41 -5.88
C GLY A 239 -11.34 5.14 -7.21
N ASP A 240 -11.43 4.34 -8.27
CA ASP A 240 -11.18 4.75 -9.65
C ASP A 240 -9.80 5.42 -9.77
N ASN A 241 -8.81 4.64 -9.35
CA ASN A 241 -7.44 5.08 -9.20
C ASN A 241 -6.76 5.28 -10.55
N PHE A 242 -7.10 4.47 -11.56
CA PHE A 242 -6.47 4.53 -12.89
C PHE A 242 -7.48 4.42 -14.03
N TYR A 243 -7.57 5.47 -14.85
CA TYR A 243 -8.49 5.56 -15.98
C TYR A 243 -7.83 5.33 -17.33
N GLU A 244 -8.57 4.87 -18.36
CA GLU A 244 -10.02 4.58 -18.31
C GLU A 244 -10.34 3.10 -18.00
N ASP A 245 -9.37 2.19 -18.05
CA ASP A 245 -9.61 0.75 -17.83
C ASP A 245 -8.54 0.14 -16.90
N GLY A 246 -8.31 0.74 -15.73
CA GLY A 246 -7.39 0.23 -14.72
C GLY A 246 -5.94 0.11 -15.21
N LEU A 247 -5.16 -0.71 -14.51
CA LEU A 247 -3.80 -1.09 -14.92
C LEU A 247 -3.84 -2.38 -15.76
N LEU A 248 -2.87 -2.57 -16.66
CA LEU A 248 -2.70 -3.83 -17.40
C LEU A 248 -2.14 -4.94 -16.51
N ASP A 249 -1.11 -4.61 -15.74
CA ASP A 249 -0.40 -5.47 -14.80
C ASP A 249 0.36 -4.59 -13.79
N GLU A 250 1.14 -5.22 -12.92
CA GLU A 250 1.96 -4.51 -11.94
C GLU A 250 3.04 -3.64 -12.58
N GLU A 251 3.41 -3.89 -13.84
CA GLU A 251 4.44 -3.19 -14.62
C GLU A 251 3.92 -2.03 -15.47
N ASP A 252 2.61 -1.78 -15.45
CA ASP A 252 2.01 -0.69 -16.21
C ASP A 252 2.54 0.68 -15.77
N ASP A 253 3.14 1.41 -16.72
CA ASP A 253 3.65 2.76 -16.53
C ASP A 253 2.56 3.73 -16.04
N LEU A 254 1.27 3.44 -16.27
CA LEU A 254 0.15 4.24 -15.81
C LEU A 254 0.17 4.46 -14.29
N PHE A 255 0.69 3.50 -13.51
CA PHE A 255 0.91 3.68 -12.07
C PHE A 255 1.85 4.86 -11.80
N VAL A 256 3.03 4.85 -12.43
CA VAL A 256 4.03 5.91 -12.24
C VAL A 256 3.54 7.24 -12.81
N GLU A 257 2.98 7.23 -14.02
CA GLU A 257 2.54 8.42 -14.75
C GLU A 257 1.34 9.11 -14.09
N SER A 258 0.42 8.35 -13.49
CA SER A 258 -0.80 8.91 -12.89
C SER A 258 -0.73 9.08 -11.38
N PHE A 259 0.14 8.35 -10.68
CA PHE A 259 0.25 8.44 -9.22
C PHE A 259 1.59 9.03 -8.79
N THR A 260 2.69 8.31 -8.99
CA THR A 260 4.02 8.69 -8.47
C THR A 260 4.50 10.05 -8.97
N GLN A 261 4.34 10.33 -10.27
CA GLN A 261 4.81 11.60 -10.88
C GLN A 261 3.84 12.76 -10.74
N VAL A 262 2.59 12.51 -10.31
CA VAL A 262 1.57 13.55 -10.15
C VAL A 262 1.54 14.07 -8.71
N TYR A 263 1.54 13.18 -7.73
CA TYR A 263 1.44 13.53 -6.30
C TYR A 263 2.82 13.63 -5.64
N THR A 264 3.63 14.56 -6.13
CA THR A 264 5.07 14.70 -5.77
C THR A 264 5.36 15.65 -4.61
N ALA A 265 4.37 16.42 -4.14
CA ALA A 265 4.57 17.33 -3.02
C ALA A 265 5.00 16.56 -1.75
N THR A 266 5.91 17.15 -0.96
CA THR A 266 6.45 16.52 0.26
C THR A 266 5.33 16.17 1.26
N SER A 267 4.33 17.04 1.39
CA SER A 267 3.14 16.82 2.21
C SER A 267 2.25 15.67 1.75
N LEU A 268 2.44 15.18 0.52
CA LEU A 268 1.72 14.03 -0.04
C LEU A 268 2.57 12.75 -0.04
N GLN A 269 3.83 12.81 0.40
CA GLN A 269 4.67 11.63 0.65
C GLN A 269 4.31 11.00 2.01
N LYS A 270 3.03 10.71 2.18
CA LYS A 270 2.41 10.07 3.34
C LYS A 270 1.72 8.80 2.87
N GLN A 271 1.30 7.92 3.78
CA GLN A 271 0.54 6.73 3.38
C GLN A 271 -0.74 7.13 2.64
N TRP A 272 -1.01 6.47 1.51
CA TRP A 272 -2.29 6.48 0.81
C TRP A 272 -3.00 5.16 1.10
N TYR A 273 -4.22 5.26 1.60
CA TYR A 273 -5.13 4.14 1.81
C TYR A 273 -6.20 4.20 0.73
N SER A 274 -6.25 3.18 -0.11
CA SER A 274 -7.04 3.20 -1.34
C SER A 274 -7.96 1.98 -1.46
N VAL A 275 -9.18 2.20 -1.94
CA VAL A 275 -10.09 1.15 -2.43
C VAL A 275 -10.11 1.12 -3.95
N LEU A 276 -10.67 0.07 -4.52
CA LEU A 276 -10.92 -0.04 -5.97
C LEU A 276 -12.26 0.60 -6.34
N GLY A 277 -12.31 1.20 -7.52
CA GLY A 277 -13.55 1.60 -8.20
C GLY A 277 -13.88 0.75 -9.42
N ASN A 278 -14.94 1.08 -10.14
CA ASN A 278 -15.37 0.26 -11.27
C ASN A 278 -14.39 0.32 -12.45
N HIS A 279 -13.72 1.45 -12.69
CA HIS A 279 -12.70 1.55 -13.73
C HIS A 279 -11.45 0.73 -13.40
N ASP A 280 -11.11 0.60 -12.13
CA ASP A 280 -10.00 -0.25 -11.67
C ASP A 280 -10.22 -1.72 -12.00
N TYR A 281 -11.48 -2.16 -11.91
CA TYR A 281 -11.91 -3.50 -12.31
C TYR A 281 -11.96 -3.71 -13.82
N ARG A 282 -11.98 -2.67 -14.65
CA ARG A 282 -11.97 -2.85 -16.10
C ARG A 282 -10.62 -3.34 -16.62
N GLY A 283 -9.57 -3.05 -15.86
CA GLY A 283 -8.22 -3.57 -16.06
C GLY A 283 -7.94 -4.80 -15.19
N ASN A 284 -6.72 -4.87 -14.69
CA ASN A 284 -6.23 -5.87 -13.76
C ASN A 284 -6.37 -5.36 -12.33
N ALA A 285 -7.51 -5.67 -11.70
CA ALA A 285 -7.78 -5.27 -10.32
C ALA A 285 -6.72 -5.83 -9.37
N LEU A 286 -6.25 -7.08 -9.60
CA LEU A 286 -5.25 -7.71 -8.74
C LEU A 286 -3.89 -7.01 -8.78
N ALA A 287 -3.52 -6.37 -9.90
CA ALA A 287 -2.29 -5.60 -9.98
C ALA A 287 -2.31 -4.43 -8.99
N GLN A 288 -3.45 -3.75 -8.85
CA GLN A 288 -3.60 -2.63 -7.91
C GLN A 288 -3.47 -3.05 -6.44
N LEU A 289 -3.91 -4.27 -6.13
CA LEU A 289 -3.83 -4.89 -4.81
C LEU A 289 -2.47 -5.51 -4.51
N SER A 290 -1.60 -5.61 -5.52
CA SER A 290 -0.35 -6.32 -5.43
C SER A 290 0.64 -5.56 -4.53
N PRO A 291 1.35 -6.25 -3.62
CA PRO A 291 2.42 -5.63 -2.83
C PRO A 291 3.55 -5.09 -3.73
N VAL A 292 3.61 -5.52 -4.99
CA VAL A 292 4.53 -4.97 -6.00
C VAL A 292 4.29 -3.46 -6.18
N LEU A 293 3.05 -2.96 -6.18
CA LEU A 293 2.82 -1.52 -6.31
C LEU A 293 3.19 -0.75 -5.04
N THR A 294 2.93 -1.32 -3.85
CA THR A 294 3.40 -0.74 -2.57
C THR A 294 4.91 -0.66 -2.53
N GLN A 295 5.60 -1.67 -3.04
CA GLN A 295 7.04 -1.62 -3.15
C GLN A 295 7.48 -0.52 -4.16
N LYS A 296 6.70 -0.23 -5.22
CA LYS A 296 7.08 0.73 -6.31
C LYS A 296 7.06 2.13 -5.77
N ASP A 297 6.12 2.36 -4.90
CA ASP A 297 5.91 3.62 -4.24
C ASP A 297 5.31 3.32 -2.87
N ASN A 298 6.13 3.40 -1.82
CA ASN A 298 5.79 2.96 -0.45
C ASN A 298 4.58 3.67 0.15
N LYS A 299 4.17 4.81 -0.39
CA LYS A 299 2.91 5.45 -0.04
C LYS A 299 1.69 4.71 -0.56
N TRP A 300 1.78 3.79 -1.51
CA TRP A 300 0.62 3.08 -2.05
C TRP A 300 0.19 1.92 -1.15
N LEU A 301 -1.03 1.96 -0.60
CA LEU A 301 -1.73 0.78 -0.11
C LEU A 301 -3.11 0.73 -0.75
N CYS A 302 -3.40 -0.37 -1.44
CA CYS A 302 -4.74 -0.64 -1.95
C CYS A 302 -5.14 -2.07 -1.64
N LEU A 303 -6.31 -2.22 -1.03
CA LEU A 303 -6.95 -3.50 -0.76
C LEU A 303 -8.44 -3.39 -1.10
N ARG A 304 -9.11 -4.53 -1.26
CA ARG A 304 -10.57 -4.56 -1.51
C ARG A 304 -11.33 -3.99 -0.32
N SER A 305 -11.12 -4.60 0.84
CA SER A 305 -11.72 -4.18 2.10
C SER A 305 -10.70 -4.35 3.22
N PHE A 306 -10.61 -3.37 4.12
CA PHE A 306 -9.65 -3.36 5.23
C PHE A 306 -10.03 -2.27 6.25
N VAL A 307 -9.42 -2.32 7.43
CA VAL A 307 -9.63 -1.32 8.48
C VAL A 307 -8.34 -0.58 8.77
N VAL A 308 -8.42 0.75 8.91
CA VAL A 308 -7.34 1.57 9.47
C VAL A 308 -7.77 2.10 10.83
N ASN A 309 -7.03 1.71 11.86
CA ASN A 309 -7.26 2.12 13.24
C ASN A 309 -6.33 3.27 13.63
N SER A 310 -6.92 4.39 14.04
CA SER A 310 -6.20 5.58 14.51
C SER A 310 -6.57 5.96 15.94
N GLY A 311 -6.98 4.97 16.75
CA GLY A 311 -7.34 5.13 18.16
C GLY A 311 -8.74 5.70 18.34
N ILE A 312 -8.91 7.02 18.11
CA ILE A 312 -10.20 7.70 18.31
C ILE A 312 -11.18 7.47 17.16
N VAL A 313 -10.68 7.00 16.02
CA VAL A 313 -11.43 6.77 14.78
C VAL A 313 -10.94 5.49 14.10
N GLU A 314 -11.87 4.72 13.55
CA GLU A 314 -11.60 3.62 12.64
C GLU A 314 -12.21 3.91 11.27
N PHE A 315 -11.39 3.67 10.23
CA PHE A 315 -11.77 3.81 8.83
C PHE A 315 -11.97 2.42 8.23
N PHE A 316 -13.16 2.15 7.71
CA PHE A 316 -13.55 0.87 7.12
C PHE A 316 -13.62 1.02 5.61
N PHE A 317 -12.56 0.62 4.93
CA PHE A 317 -12.50 0.58 3.48
C PHE A 317 -13.27 -0.64 2.97
N PHE A 318 -14.14 -0.44 1.98
CA PHE A 318 -15.11 -1.44 1.56
C PHE A 318 -15.26 -1.51 0.03
N ASP A 319 -15.12 -2.71 -0.51
CA ASP A 319 -15.22 -2.98 -1.95
C ASP A 319 -16.67 -2.96 -2.44
N THR A 320 -17.09 -1.79 -2.92
CA THR A 320 -18.46 -1.57 -3.40
C THR A 320 -18.72 -2.07 -4.83
N THR A 321 -17.68 -2.28 -5.64
CA THR A 321 -17.84 -2.57 -7.09
C THR A 321 -18.64 -3.85 -7.37
N PRO A 322 -18.44 -4.96 -6.64
CA PRO A 322 -19.22 -6.18 -6.84
C PRO A 322 -20.71 -6.06 -6.52
N PHE A 323 -21.17 -5.01 -5.84
CA PHE A 323 -22.58 -4.83 -5.49
C PHE A 323 -23.44 -4.39 -6.68
N GLN A 324 -22.83 -3.78 -7.70
CA GLN A 324 -23.59 -3.27 -8.84
C GLN A 324 -23.99 -4.40 -9.81
N ASP A 325 -25.29 -4.75 -9.86
CA ASP A 325 -25.79 -5.84 -10.69
C ASP A 325 -25.52 -5.62 -12.18
N LYS A 326 -25.58 -4.35 -12.59
CA LYS A 326 -25.35 -3.95 -13.98
C LYS A 326 -23.99 -4.42 -14.50
N TYR A 327 -22.92 -4.39 -13.70
CA TYR A 327 -21.56 -4.75 -14.17
C TYR A 327 -21.39 -6.24 -14.48
N PHE A 328 -22.31 -7.10 -14.00
CA PHE A 328 -22.30 -8.54 -14.31
C PHE A 328 -23.17 -8.90 -15.51
N THR A 329 -23.97 -7.95 -16.02
CA THR A 329 -24.94 -8.17 -17.09
C THR A 329 -24.72 -7.29 -18.31
N GLU A 330 -24.02 -6.16 -18.16
CA GLU A 330 -23.66 -5.30 -19.28
C GLU A 330 -22.56 -5.92 -20.15
N GLU A 331 -22.57 -5.56 -21.44
CA GLU A 331 -21.62 -6.06 -22.44
C GLU A 331 -20.62 -4.98 -22.90
N ASP A 332 -20.83 -3.72 -22.51
CA ASP A 332 -20.03 -2.57 -22.97
C ASP A 332 -18.61 -2.57 -22.39
N HIS A 333 -18.43 -3.17 -21.21
CA HIS A 333 -17.16 -3.23 -20.50
C HIS A 333 -16.85 -4.64 -20.01
N LYS A 334 -15.56 -4.96 -19.92
CA LYS A 334 -15.08 -6.20 -19.30
C LYS A 334 -14.59 -5.86 -17.90
N TYR A 335 -14.94 -6.72 -16.93
CA TYR A 335 -14.50 -6.56 -15.55
C TYR A 335 -13.69 -7.77 -15.07
N ASP A 336 -12.69 -7.52 -14.24
CA ASP A 336 -11.84 -8.52 -13.60
C ASP A 336 -12.46 -9.02 -12.29
N TRP A 337 -13.24 -10.09 -12.41
CA TRP A 337 -13.91 -10.72 -11.27
C TRP A 337 -13.06 -11.77 -10.53
N ARG A 338 -11.74 -11.83 -10.79
CA ARG A 338 -10.85 -12.73 -10.04
C ARG A 338 -10.86 -12.36 -8.54
N GLY A 339 -11.09 -13.36 -7.69
CA GLY A 339 -11.24 -13.17 -6.25
C GLY A 339 -12.61 -12.67 -5.80
N VAL A 340 -13.55 -12.39 -6.72
CA VAL A 340 -14.93 -11.98 -6.41
C VAL A 340 -15.94 -13.10 -6.68
N LEU A 341 -15.66 -14.01 -7.62
CA LEU A 341 -16.56 -15.13 -7.89
C LEU A 341 -16.32 -16.31 -6.93
N PRO A 342 -17.38 -16.96 -6.43
CA PRO A 342 -18.81 -16.71 -6.69
C PRO A 342 -19.34 -15.44 -6.02
N ARG A 343 -20.05 -14.60 -6.79
CA ARG A 343 -20.48 -13.25 -6.35
C ARG A 343 -21.32 -13.27 -5.08
N ASP A 344 -22.36 -14.11 -5.01
CA ASP A 344 -23.27 -14.15 -3.86
C ASP A 344 -22.53 -14.52 -2.56
N GLU A 345 -21.56 -15.43 -2.65
CA GLU A 345 -20.71 -15.81 -1.51
C GLU A 345 -19.78 -14.66 -1.11
N TYR A 346 -19.16 -13.99 -2.08
CA TYR A 346 -18.33 -12.81 -1.83
C TYR A 346 -19.11 -11.68 -1.15
N LEU A 347 -20.28 -11.31 -1.67
CA LEU A 347 -21.10 -10.23 -1.10
C LEU A 347 -21.55 -10.57 0.32
N SER A 348 -22.00 -11.80 0.54
CA SER A 348 -22.41 -12.28 1.87
C SER A 348 -21.25 -12.22 2.87
N ASN A 349 -20.05 -12.67 2.47
CA ASN A 349 -18.87 -12.61 3.32
C ASN A 349 -18.42 -11.17 3.58
N ALA A 350 -18.34 -10.32 2.55
CA ALA A 350 -17.93 -8.93 2.68
C ALA A 350 -18.85 -8.15 3.63
N LEU A 351 -20.19 -8.30 3.51
CA LEU A 351 -21.15 -7.68 4.42
C LEU A 351 -20.98 -8.19 5.86
N LYS A 352 -20.80 -9.50 6.04
CA LYS A 352 -20.61 -10.11 7.36
C LYS A 352 -19.31 -9.64 8.02
N GLU A 353 -18.22 -9.56 7.25
CA GLU A 353 -16.91 -9.10 7.70
C GLU A 353 -16.97 -7.62 8.12
N LEU A 354 -17.62 -6.76 7.34
CA LEU A 354 -17.84 -5.37 7.70
C LEU A 354 -18.74 -5.22 8.95
N ASP A 355 -19.86 -5.95 9.00
CA ASP A 355 -20.79 -5.95 10.14
C ASP A 355 -20.07 -6.35 11.45
N THR A 356 -19.22 -7.39 11.36
CA THR A 356 -18.40 -7.86 12.48
C THR A 356 -17.36 -6.82 12.89
N ALA A 357 -16.62 -6.25 11.92
CA ALA A 357 -15.59 -5.26 12.21
C ALA A 357 -16.17 -3.99 12.85
N LEU A 358 -17.35 -3.56 12.41
CA LEU A 358 -18.08 -2.42 12.98
C LEU A 358 -18.64 -2.73 14.38
N GLU A 359 -19.09 -3.95 14.64
CA GLU A 359 -19.55 -4.39 15.97
C GLU A 359 -18.39 -4.43 16.98
N GLU A 360 -17.23 -4.93 16.57
CA GLU A 360 -16.03 -5.04 17.40
C GLU A 360 -15.34 -3.69 17.64
N SER A 361 -15.62 -2.71 16.79
CA SER A 361 -15.04 -1.38 16.86
C SER A 361 -15.44 -0.65 18.14
N SER A 362 -14.43 -0.34 18.95
CA SER A 362 -14.54 0.52 20.13
C SER A 362 -14.17 1.98 19.85
N ALA A 363 -13.83 2.31 18.60
CA ALA A 363 -13.52 3.66 18.18
C ALA A 363 -14.74 4.57 18.34
N LYS A 364 -14.49 5.80 18.78
CA LYS A 364 -15.54 6.80 18.99
C LYS A 364 -16.17 7.25 17.68
N TRP A 365 -15.36 7.31 16.62
CA TRP A 365 -15.78 7.65 15.28
C TRP A 365 -15.62 6.45 14.35
N LYS A 366 -16.67 6.15 13.58
CA LYS A 366 -16.66 5.07 12.58
C LYS A 366 -16.93 5.68 11.21
N ILE A 367 -16.00 5.52 10.29
CA ILE A 367 -16.08 6.10 8.94
C ILE A 367 -15.94 4.99 7.92
N VAL A 368 -16.91 4.83 7.04
CA VAL A 368 -16.86 3.83 5.97
C VAL A 368 -16.50 4.51 4.65
N ILE A 369 -15.56 3.91 3.91
CA ILE A 369 -15.05 4.41 2.64
C ILE A 369 -15.36 3.38 1.56
N GLY A 370 -16.09 3.79 0.53
CA GLY A 370 -16.36 2.98 -0.64
C GLY A 370 -16.11 3.77 -1.92
N HIS A 371 -16.35 3.14 -3.07
CA HIS A 371 -16.28 3.86 -4.34
C HIS A 371 -17.65 4.39 -4.77
N HIS A 372 -18.67 3.53 -4.77
CA HIS A 372 -20.00 3.85 -5.27
C HIS A 372 -20.82 4.70 -4.30
N THR A 373 -21.81 5.41 -4.84
CA THR A 373 -22.74 6.24 -4.11
C THR A 373 -23.83 5.39 -3.45
N ILE A 374 -24.08 5.57 -2.15
CA ILE A 374 -25.37 5.12 -1.55
C ILE A 374 -26.46 6.11 -1.96
N PHE A 375 -26.20 7.40 -1.72
CA PHE A 375 -27.06 8.49 -2.16
C PHE A 375 -26.25 9.49 -2.98
N SER A 376 -26.81 9.93 -4.10
CA SER A 376 -26.20 10.97 -4.91
C SER A 376 -27.21 11.68 -5.79
N ALA A 377 -26.94 12.96 -6.04
CA ALA A 377 -27.66 13.74 -7.03
C ALA A 377 -26.88 13.87 -8.34
N GLY A 378 -25.72 13.22 -8.45
CA GLY A 378 -24.90 13.21 -9.66
C GLY A 378 -25.47 12.36 -10.79
N HIS A 379 -24.62 12.06 -11.76
CA HIS A 379 -24.96 11.33 -12.97
C HIS A 379 -25.43 9.90 -12.68
N HIS A 380 -24.68 9.20 -11.81
CA HIS A 380 -24.94 7.81 -11.47
C HIS A 380 -26.11 7.68 -10.50
N GLY A 381 -26.30 8.66 -9.61
CA GLY A 381 -27.40 8.67 -8.65
C GLY A 381 -27.18 7.63 -7.54
N ASN A 382 -28.26 7.03 -7.04
CA ASN A 382 -28.19 6.06 -5.95
C ASN A 382 -27.85 4.65 -6.47
N THR A 383 -26.94 3.95 -5.78
CA THR A 383 -26.74 2.51 -5.99
C THR A 383 -27.73 1.74 -5.13
N GLN A 384 -28.82 1.24 -5.73
CA GLN A 384 -29.92 0.64 -4.98
C GLN A 384 -29.48 -0.60 -4.18
N GLU A 385 -28.56 -1.39 -4.72
CA GLU A 385 -28.01 -2.58 -4.06
C GLU A 385 -27.30 -2.22 -2.76
N LEU A 386 -26.62 -1.07 -2.69
CA LEU A 386 -26.00 -0.58 -1.46
C LEU A 386 -27.03 0.01 -0.49
N VAL A 387 -28.07 0.68 -1.00
CA VAL A 387 -29.22 1.13 -0.19
C VAL A 387 -29.91 -0.06 0.48
N ASP A 388 -30.05 -1.17 -0.23
CA ASP A 388 -30.78 -2.34 0.27
C ASP A 388 -29.93 -3.22 1.20
N GLN A 389 -28.62 -3.34 0.93
CA GLN A 389 -27.76 -4.32 1.61
C GLN A 389 -26.76 -3.72 2.59
N LEU A 390 -26.15 -2.57 2.26
CA LEU A 390 -25.09 -1.96 3.06
C LEU A 390 -25.63 -0.93 4.06
N LEU A 391 -26.49 -0.02 3.59
CA LEU A 391 -27.03 1.07 4.41
C LEU A 391 -27.68 0.58 5.73
N PRO A 392 -28.47 -0.51 5.77
CA PRO A 392 -29.04 -1.00 7.02
C PRO A 392 -27.98 -1.40 8.06
N ILE A 393 -26.82 -1.92 7.62
CA ILE A 393 -25.69 -2.24 8.50
C ILE A 393 -25.08 -0.95 9.04
N LEU A 394 -24.83 0.03 8.16
CA LEU A 394 -24.19 1.30 8.56
C LEU A 394 -25.03 2.05 9.60
N GLU A 395 -26.36 2.10 9.40
CA GLU A 395 -27.27 2.72 10.35
C GLU A 395 -27.38 1.94 11.66
N ALA A 396 -27.46 0.61 11.59
CA ALA A 396 -27.54 -0.24 12.79
C ALA A 396 -26.28 -0.18 13.66
N LYS A 397 -25.11 0.07 13.05
CA LYS A 397 -23.81 0.19 13.74
C LYS A 397 -23.42 1.63 14.07
N GLU A 398 -24.33 2.58 13.86
CA GLU A 398 -24.15 4.00 14.15
C GLU A 398 -22.89 4.60 13.48
N VAL A 399 -22.66 4.24 12.21
CA VAL A 399 -21.58 4.82 11.40
C VAL A 399 -21.82 6.33 11.24
N ASP A 400 -20.75 7.12 11.37
CA ASP A 400 -20.82 8.57 11.35
C ASP A 400 -20.83 9.13 9.93
N LEU A 401 -19.91 8.63 9.10
CA LEU A 401 -19.70 9.10 7.73
C LEU A 401 -19.58 7.91 6.77
N TYR A 402 -20.28 8.00 5.64
CA TYR A 402 -19.99 7.23 4.44
C TYR A 402 -19.35 8.16 3.41
N ILE A 403 -18.16 7.80 2.94
CA ILE A 403 -17.36 8.61 2.03
C ILE A 403 -17.13 7.84 0.73
N ASN A 404 -17.43 8.44 -0.41
CA ASN A 404 -17.30 7.79 -1.72
C ASN A 404 -16.80 8.70 -2.85
N GLY A 405 -16.58 8.11 -4.03
CA GLY A 405 -16.27 8.78 -5.30
C GLY A 405 -17.35 8.51 -6.34
N HIS A 406 -16.97 7.98 -7.51
CA HIS A 406 -17.83 7.48 -8.59
C HIS A 406 -18.61 8.55 -9.35
N ASP A 407 -19.41 9.35 -8.65
CA ASP A 407 -19.97 10.56 -9.23
C ASP A 407 -18.91 11.65 -9.28
N HIS A 408 -18.61 12.14 -10.49
CA HIS A 408 -17.55 13.12 -10.72
C HIS A 408 -17.96 14.54 -10.28
N CYS A 409 -18.19 14.69 -8.98
CA CYS A 409 -18.61 15.91 -8.31
C CYS A 409 -18.14 15.91 -6.84
N LEU A 410 -18.46 16.99 -6.12
CA LEU A 410 -18.33 17.08 -4.67
C LEU A 410 -19.71 17.26 -4.05
N GLN A 411 -20.04 16.47 -3.02
CA GLN A 411 -21.39 16.42 -2.49
C GLN A 411 -21.43 16.13 -0.99
N HIS A 412 -22.43 16.70 -0.30
CA HIS A 412 -22.80 16.34 1.06
C HIS A 412 -24.33 16.22 1.17
N ILE A 413 -24.80 15.00 1.46
CA ILE A 413 -26.19 14.70 1.78
C ILE A 413 -26.30 14.27 3.23
N SER A 414 -27.26 14.83 3.94
CA SER A 414 -27.72 14.33 5.24
C SER A 414 -28.94 13.43 5.06
N SER A 415 -29.05 12.37 5.87
CA SER A 415 -30.28 11.60 6.01
C SER A 415 -31.01 11.96 7.31
N GLN A 416 -32.06 11.19 7.64
CA GLN A 416 -32.76 11.28 8.93
C GLN A 416 -31.96 10.67 10.09
N SER A 417 -30.96 9.81 9.80
CA SER A 417 -30.05 9.23 10.78
C SER A 417 -28.85 10.16 11.04
N GLN A 418 -27.97 9.78 11.98
CA GLN A 418 -26.75 10.55 12.24
C GLN A 418 -25.71 10.42 11.10
N LEU A 419 -25.79 9.34 10.32
CA LEU A 419 -24.92 9.05 9.19
C LEU A 419 -25.00 10.16 8.12
N GLN A 420 -23.85 10.70 7.74
CA GLN A 420 -23.73 11.63 6.61
C GLN A 420 -23.08 10.96 5.40
N PHE A 421 -23.46 11.40 4.21
CA PHE A 421 -22.95 10.89 2.94
C PHE A 421 -22.14 11.99 2.24
N LEU A 422 -20.86 11.72 2.00
CA LEU A 422 -19.90 12.66 1.43
C LEU A 422 -19.28 12.10 0.16
N THR A 423 -19.40 12.83 -0.96
CA THR A 423 -18.78 12.45 -2.23
C THR A 423 -17.56 13.32 -2.51
N SER A 424 -16.42 12.69 -2.79
CA SER A 424 -15.17 13.32 -3.24
C SER A 424 -14.71 12.73 -4.57
N GLY A 425 -15.55 12.74 -5.60
CA GLY A 425 -15.26 12.16 -6.92
C GLY A 425 -14.73 13.16 -7.96
N GLY A 426 -14.42 14.38 -7.55
CA GLY A 426 -13.94 15.45 -8.44
C GLY A 426 -12.41 15.48 -8.64
N GLY A 427 -11.67 14.39 -8.35
CA GLY A 427 -10.20 14.43 -8.28
C GLY A 427 -9.50 14.63 -9.62
N SER A 428 -10.21 14.41 -10.73
CA SER A 428 -9.76 14.82 -12.06
C SER A 428 -10.93 15.29 -12.92
N LYS A 429 -11.62 14.46 -13.72
CA LYS A 429 -12.82 14.90 -14.47
C LYS A 429 -13.96 15.29 -13.52
N ALA A 430 -14.89 16.11 -14.02
CA ALA A 430 -16.14 16.48 -13.35
C ALA A 430 -17.30 16.55 -14.36
N TRP A 431 -18.53 16.30 -13.91
CA TRP A 431 -19.73 16.29 -14.76
C TRP A 431 -20.62 17.51 -14.53
N THR A 432 -20.22 18.61 -15.15
CA THR A 432 -20.94 19.88 -15.07
C THR A 432 -22.37 19.77 -15.60
N GLY A 433 -23.35 20.23 -14.80
CA GLY A 433 -24.75 20.29 -15.18
C GLY A 433 -25.54 18.98 -15.03
N GLU A 434 -24.93 17.90 -14.53
CA GLU A 434 -25.57 16.59 -14.38
C GLU A 434 -26.08 16.40 -12.94
N ILE A 435 -27.09 17.21 -12.58
CA ILE A 435 -27.73 17.18 -11.26
C ILE A 435 -29.19 16.69 -11.34
N THR A 436 -29.49 15.65 -10.58
CA THR A 436 -30.85 15.17 -10.35
C THR A 436 -31.50 15.97 -9.21
N PRO A 437 -32.77 16.41 -9.33
CA PRO A 437 -33.47 17.09 -8.24
C PRO A 437 -33.46 16.27 -6.94
N TRP A 438 -33.13 16.92 -5.82
CA TRP A 438 -33.06 16.31 -4.49
C TRP A 438 -33.90 17.08 -3.46
N ASP A 439 -34.24 16.46 -2.32
CA ASP A 439 -34.87 17.17 -1.20
C ASP A 439 -33.94 18.27 -0.65
N PRO A 440 -34.33 19.56 -0.68
CA PRO A 440 -33.53 20.66 -0.15
C PRO A 440 -33.21 20.53 1.36
N ASN A 441 -33.95 19.73 2.12
CA ASN A 441 -33.68 19.47 3.53
C ASN A 441 -32.55 18.46 3.74
N GLU A 442 -32.27 17.61 2.77
CA GLU A 442 -31.25 16.57 2.82
C GLU A 442 -29.96 17.03 2.14
N MET A 443 -30.09 17.66 0.96
CA MET A 443 -28.96 18.19 0.20
C MET A 443 -28.33 19.38 0.93
N LYS A 444 -27.14 19.19 1.50
CA LYS A 444 -26.40 20.25 2.19
C LYS A 444 -25.44 21.00 1.28
N PHE A 445 -24.87 20.30 0.32
CA PHE A 445 -23.91 20.86 -0.63
C PHE A 445 -23.80 19.97 -1.87
N TYR A 446 -23.70 20.62 -3.03
CA TYR A 446 -23.41 19.97 -4.31
C TYR A 446 -22.58 20.93 -5.17
N TYR A 447 -21.53 20.40 -5.78
CA TYR A 447 -20.66 21.13 -6.69
C TYR A 447 -20.22 20.19 -7.82
N ASP A 448 -20.57 20.55 -9.06
CA ASP A 448 -20.34 19.79 -10.29
C ASP A 448 -18.97 20.09 -10.95
N GLY A 449 -18.02 20.52 -10.12
CA GLY A 449 -16.66 20.81 -10.51
C GLY A 449 -15.65 19.90 -9.80
N GLN A 450 -14.38 20.14 -10.12
CA GLN A 450 -13.26 19.32 -9.68
C GLN A 450 -12.72 19.83 -8.35
N GLY A 451 -12.15 18.93 -7.55
CA GLY A 451 -11.68 19.23 -6.22
C GLY A 451 -11.44 18.00 -5.36
N PHE A 452 -11.35 18.22 -4.06
CA PHE A 452 -11.11 17.20 -3.04
C PHE A 452 -11.67 17.66 -1.70
N MET A 453 -11.57 16.84 -0.67
CA MET A 453 -11.97 17.25 0.69
C MET A 453 -10.91 16.92 1.74
N THR A 454 -11.05 17.55 2.89
CA THR A 454 -10.23 17.27 4.08
C THR A 454 -11.11 16.89 5.25
N LEU A 455 -10.62 15.96 6.07
CA LEU A 455 -11.25 15.52 7.30
C LEU A 455 -10.31 15.80 8.47
N ARG A 456 -10.75 16.60 9.43
CA ARG A 456 -10.11 16.77 10.73
C ARG A 456 -10.91 16.01 11.79
N VAL A 457 -10.27 15.07 12.47
CA VAL A 457 -10.89 14.30 13.56
C VAL A 457 -10.18 14.62 14.87
N THR A 458 -10.98 14.95 15.88
CA THR A 458 -10.53 15.09 17.25
C THR A 458 -11.35 14.16 18.13
N GLU A 459 -10.97 14.05 19.41
CA GLU A 459 -11.73 13.27 20.38
C GLU A 459 -13.23 13.63 20.35
N ASN A 460 -13.61 14.90 20.21
CA ASN A 460 -15.02 15.31 20.36
C ASN A 460 -15.67 15.87 19.09
N GLU A 461 -14.90 16.12 18.02
CA GLU A 461 -15.40 16.79 16.82
C GLU A 461 -14.79 16.20 15.55
N ILE A 462 -15.65 16.00 14.55
CA ILE A 462 -15.25 15.85 13.15
C ILE A 462 -15.54 17.16 12.41
N SER A 463 -14.57 17.64 11.66
CA SER A 463 -14.66 18.81 10.79
C SER A 463 -14.29 18.41 9.35
N VAL A 464 -15.13 18.76 8.38
CA VAL A 464 -14.96 18.51 6.94
C VAL A 464 -14.90 19.82 6.19
N ALA A 465 -13.99 19.92 5.22
CA ALA A 465 -13.94 21.03 4.28
C ALA A 465 -13.75 20.52 2.84
N PHE A 466 -14.53 21.05 1.91
CA PHE A 466 -14.43 20.77 0.48
C PHE A 466 -13.67 21.90 -0.21
N TYR A 467 -12.76 21.53 -1.11
CA TYR A 467 -11.89 22.43 -1.85
C TYR A 467 -12.15 22.26 -3.34
N ASP A 468 -12.25 23.37 -4.08
CA ASP A 468 -12.25 23.33 -5.54
C ASP A 468 -10.84 23.14 -6.12
N VAL A 469 -10.74 23.03 -7.44
CA VAL A 469 -9.49 22.91 -8.21
C VAL A 469 -8.51 24.09 -8.02
N PHE A 470 -8.98 25.24 -7.50
CA PHE A 470 -8.15 26.40 -7.19
C PHE A 470 -7.65 26.41 -5.75
N GLY A 471 -8.13 25.48 -4.92
CA GLY A 471 -7.80 25.37 -3.50
C GLY A 471 -8.66 26.26 -2.60
N GLU A 472 -9.79 26.76 -3.12
CA GLU A 472 -10.72 27.56 -2.34
C GLU A 472 -11.70 26.67 -1.60
N ILE A 473 -12.01 27.01 -0.35
CA ILE A 473 -12.98 26.26 0.44
C ILE A 473 -14.39 26.64 -0.01
N ILE A 474 -15.10 25.68 -0.58
CA ILE A 474 -16.44 25.87 -1.14
C ILE A 474 -17.55 25.36 -0.22
N HIS A 475 -17.22 24.49 0.74
CA HIS A 475 -18.15 24.02 1.76
C HIS A 475 -17.43 23.59 3.04
N LYS A 476 -18.10 23.75 4.18
CA LYS A 476 -17.62 23.26 5.49
C LYS A 476 -18.77 22.65 6.26
N TRP A 477 -18.47 21.60 7.00
CA TRP A 477 -19.41 20.97 7.91
C TRP A 477 -18.67 20.40 9.11
N SER A 478 -19.31 20.38 10.28
CA SER A 478 -18.76 19.70 11.45
C SER A 478 -19.86 19.10 12.31
N THR A 479 -19.49 18.08 13.08
CA THR A 479 -20.36 17.45 14.08
C THR A 479 -19.55 17.14 15.34
N SER A 480 -20.23 17.02 16.47
CA SER A 480 -19.60 16.75 17.76
C SER A 480 -20.30 15.64 18.53
N LYS A 481 -19.51 14.76 19.16
CA LYS A 481 -19.98 13.77 20.14
C LYS A 481 -19.59 14.27 21.53
N ASN A 482 -20.58 14.65 22.34
CA ASN A 482 -20.33 15.00 23.74
C ASN A 482 -20.02 13.72 24.54
N THR A 483 -18.95 13.72 25.33
CA THR A 483 -18.78 12.72 26.38
C THR A 483 -19.85 12.97 27.45
N HIS A 484 -20.83 12.07 27.57
CA HIS A 484 -21.59 11.99 28.81
C HIS A 484 -20.59 11.57 29.90
N MET A 485 -20.09 12.54 30.67
CA MET A 485 -19.55 12.25 32.00
C MET A 485 -20.74 11.82 32.84
N ASP A 486 -20.95 10.51 32.98
CA ASP A 486 -21.79 9.96 34.03
C ASP A 486 -21.20 10.40 35.37
N THR A 487 -21.84 11.40 36.00
CA THR A 487 -21.58 11.86 37.36
C THR A 487 -22.21 10.95 38.40
#